data_AF-A0A836VCP2-F1
#
_entry.id   AF-A0A836VCP2-F1
#
_cell.length_a   1.000
_cell.length_b   1.000
_cell.length_c   1.000
_cell.angle_alpha   90.00
_cell.angle_beta   90.00
_cell.angle_gamma   90.00
#
_symmetry.space_group_name_H-M   'P 1'
#
loop_
_entity.id
_entity.type
_entity.pdbx_description
1 polymer ?
#
loop_
_entity_poly.entity_id
_entity_poly.type
_entity_poly.pdbx_seq_one_letter_code
_entity_poly.pdbx_strand_id
1 'polypeptide(L)'
;MKKLLVLAAAVALVGSSFGTCAYADDDTGKRGQQAKLSRADAEAIALKQLSGKVTDSDLERMHKKPHTLYWSISVRGDKEAKNFHINANDGSVMKVTNKDMND
;
A
#
# COMPACT_ATOMS: atom_id res chain seq x y z
N MET A 1 -13.25 12.48 -14.59
CA MET A 1 -13.79 11.12 -14.45
C MET A 1 -12.68 10.19 -13.99
N LYS A 2 -12.50 9.98 -12.68
CA LYS A 2 -11.66 8.89 -12.18
C LYS A 2 -12.60 7.78 -11.74
N LYS A 3 -12.45 6.61 -12.35
CA LYS A 3 -13.37 5.47 -12.24
C LYS A 3 -13.12 4.80 -10.89
N LEU A 4 -14.15 4.75 -10.06
CA LEU A 4 -14.14 4.13 -8.74
C LEU A 4 -14.10 2.61 -8.92
N LEU A 5 -12.94 1.98 -8.78
CA LEU A 5 -12.84 0.52 -8.68
C LEU A 5 -13.05 0.16 -7.20
N VAL A 6 -14.30 -0.11 -6.85
CA VAL A 6 -14.69 -0.68 -5.57
C VAL A 6 -14.26 -2.14 -5.56
N LEU A 7 -13.05 -2.42 -5.07
CA LEU A 7 -12.66 -3.79 -4.69
C LEU A 7 -13.15 -4.04 -3.27
N ALA A 8 -14.37 -4.58 -3.21
CA ALA A 8 -14.89 -5.25 -2.03
C ALA A 8 -14.15 -6.58 -1.84
N ALA A 9 -13.54 -6.78 -0.68
CA ALA A 9 -13.28 -8.11 -0.16
C ALA A 9 -13.43 -8.06 1.36
N ALA A 10 -14.49 -8.73 1.82
CA ALA A 10 -14.89 -8.84 3.21
C ALA A 10 -14.15 -10.00 3.90
N VAL A 11 -13.73 -9.73 5.15
CA VAL A 11 -13.84 -10.58 6.36
C VAL A 11 -13.43 -12.07 6.25
N ALA A 12 -12.44 -12.46 7.05
CA ALA A 12 -12.60 -13.51 8.09
C ALA A 12 -11.45 -13.48 9.10
N LEU A 13 -11.81 -13.25 10.36
CA LEU A 13 -10.96 -13.33 11.54
C LEU A 13 -10.80 -14.80 12.00
N VAL A 14 -9.68 -15.05 12.70
CA VAL A 14 -9.39 -16.16 13.64
C VAL A 14 -8.94 -17.50 13.05
N GLY A 15 -7.72 -17.92 13.40
CA GLY A 15 -7.31 -19.33 13.28
C GLY A 15 -5.79 -19.53 13.24
N SER A 16 -5.19 -19.74 14.40
CA SER A 16 -3.79 -20.13 14.60
C SER A 16 -3.43 -21.41 13.82
N SER A 17 -2.63 -21.29 12.77
CA SER A 17 -1.61 -22.28 12.36
C SER A 17 -0.71 -21.67 11.29
N PHE A 18 0.57 -22.02 11.36
CA PHE A 18 1.61 -21.57 10.44
C PHE A 18 1.26 -22.05 9.01
N GLY A 19 0.73 -21.15 8.18
CA GLY A 19 0.42 -21.41 6.78
C GLY A 19 0.72 -20.16 5.98
N THR A 20 1.69 -20.25 5.07
CA THR A 20 2.08 -19.19 4.14
C THR A 20 0.89 -18.84 3.25
N CYS A 21 0.18 -17.75 3.54
CA CYS A 21 -0.76 -17.16 2.61
C CYS A 21 0.04 -16.42 1.52
N ALA A 22 0.40 -17.17 0.48
CA ALA A 22 0.87 -16.60 -0.77
C ALA A 22 -0.33 -15.92 -1.46
N TYR A 23 -0.53 -14.64 -1.18
CA TYR A 23 -1.37 -13.80 -2.02
C TYR A 23 -0.58 -13.51 -3.30
N ALA A 24 -0.76 -14.34 -4.31
CA ALA A 24 -0.31 -14.07 -5.66
C ALA A 24 -1.20 -12.97 -6.26
N ASP A 25 -0.79 -11.72 -6.07
CA ASP A 25 -1.30 -10.58 -6.83
C ASP A 25 -0.43 -10.47 -8.09
N ASP A 26 -0.87 -11.13 -9.17
CA ASP A 26 -0.27 -11.06 -10.49
C ASP A 26 -0.90 -9.89 -11.25
N ASP A 27 -0.31 -8.71 -11.15
CA ASP A 27 -0.59 -7.59 -12.05
C ASP A 27 0.58 -7.41 -13.02
N THR A 28 0.55 -8.23 -14.07
CA THR A 28 1.41 -8.12 -15.25
C THR A 28 1.23 -6.77 -15.93
N GLY A 29 2.17 -5.85 -15.72
CA GLY A 29 2.11 -4.58 -16.46
C GLY A 29 3.20 -3.54 -16.23
N LYS A 30 4.49 -3.90 -16.34
CA LYS A 30 5.61 -3.09 -16.93
C LYS A 30 6.98 -3.54 -16.37
N ARG A 31 7.82 -4.13 -17.23
CA ARG A 31 9.25 -4.35 -16.97
C ARG A 31 9.96 -3.01 -16.78
N GLY A 32 10.08 -2.55 -15.53
CA GLY A 32 10.83 -1.34 -15.18
C GLY A 32 11.10 -1.26 -13.69
N GLN A 33 12.31 -1.70 -13.26
CA GLN A 33 12.75 -1.86 -11.86
C GLN A 33 11.74 -2.60 -10.95
N GLN A 34 12.09 -3.81 -10.56
CA GLN A 34 11.27 -4.59 -9.66
C GLN A 34 11.39 -4.03 -8.23
N ALA A 35 10.27 -3.71 -7.59
CA ALA A 35 10.25 -3.45 -6.16
C ALA A 35 10.79 -4.68 -5.42
N LYS A 36 11.67 -4.48 -4.44
CA LYS A 36 12.17 -5.58 -3.59
C LYS A 36 11.19 -5.89 -2.45
N LEU A 37 10.52 -4.86 -1.96
CA LEU A 37 9.48 -4.95 -0.95
C LEU A 37 8.14 -5.25 -1.64
N SER A 38 7.44 -6.28 -1.17
CA SER A 38 6.11 -6.60 -1.69
C SER A 38 5.09 -5.52 -1.31
N ARG A 39 3.97 -5.48 -2.05
CA ARG A 39 2.83 -4.63 -1.72
C ARG A 39 2.30 -4.94 -0.32
N ALA A 40 2.12 -6.21 0.02
CA ALA A 40 1.61 -6.65 1.31
C ALA A 40 2.50 -6.21 2.48
N ASP A 41 3.83 -6.27 2.31
CA ASP A 41 4.77 -5.79 3.33
C ASP A 41 4.65 -4.28 3.52
N ALA A 42 4.50 -3.51 2.44
CA ALA A 42 4.29 -2.07 2.50
C ALA A 42 2.96 -1.71 3.18
N GLU A 43 1.87 -2.42 2.86
CA GLU A 43 0.58 -2.26 3.53
C GLU A 43 0.69 -2.56 5.03
N ALA A 44 1.40 -3.62 5.42
CA ALA A 44 1.63 -3.94 6.82
C ALA A 44 2.45 -2.86 7.55
N ILE A 45 3.43 -2.24 6.88
CA ILE A 45 4.18 -1.10 7.43
C ILE A 45 3.25 0.11 7.61
N ALA A 46 2.40 0.42 6.64
CA ALA A 46 1.45 1.53 6.74
C ALA A 46 0.42 1.32 7.87
N LEU A 47 -0.11 0.10 8.00
CA LEU A 47 -1.07 -0.26 9.05
C LEU A 47 -0.48 -0.22 10.47
N LYS A 48 0.85 -0.37 10.60
CA LYS A 48 1.55 -0.13 11.88
C LYS A 48 1.63 1.36 12.25
N GLN A 49 1.58 2.26 11.26
CA GLN A 49 1.63 3.70 11.49
C GLN A 49 0.25 4.30 11.77
N LEU A 50 -0.78 3.76 11.11
CA LEU A 50 -2.16 4.13 11.33
C LEU A 50 -3.04 2.88 11.31
N SER A 51 -3.67 2.58 12.44
CA SER A 51 -4.73 1.57 12.49
C SER A 51 -5.91 2.02 11.64
N GLY A 52 -6.37 1.14 10.77
CA GLY A 52 -7.47 1.43 9.87
C GLY A 52 -7.55 0.42 8.74
N LYS A 53 -8.14 0.84 7.63
CA LYS A 53 -8.28 0.04 6.42
C LYS A 53 -7.45 0.64 5.30
N VAL A 54 -6.66 -0.19 4.62
CA VAL A 54 -6.03 0.20 3.35
C VAL A 54 -7.14 0.43 2.32
N THR A 55 -7.13 1.61 1.72
CA THR A 55 -8.08 2.05 0.69
C THR A 55 -7.45 2.12 -0.68
N ASP A 56 -6.12 2.22 -0.76
CA ASP A 56 -5.39 2.34 -2.02
C ASP A 56 -3.94 1.88 -1.85
N SER A 57 -3.33 1.33 -2.90
CA SER A 57 -1.95 0.81 -2.89
C SER A 57 -1.36 0.72 -4.29
N ASP A 58 -0.49 1.68 -4.63
CA ASP A 58 0.15 1.77 -5.94
C ASP A 58 1.67 1.76 -5.84
N LEU A 59 2.35 1.15 -6.81
CA LEU A 59 3.80 1.26 -6.98
C LEU A 59 4.12 2.44 -7.88
N GLU A 60 4.77 3.44 -7.30
CA GLU A 60 5.09 4.69 -7.96
C GLU A 60 6.60 4.92 -8.08
N ARG A 61 6.98 5.80 -9.00
CA ARG A 61 8.38 6.18 -9.24
C ARG A 61 8.58 7.66 -9.02
N MET A 62 9.54 8.02 -8.18
CA MET A 62 9.92 9.42 -8.04
C MET A 62 10.47 9.97 -9.36
N HIS A 63 9.97 11.14 -9.76
CA HIS A 63 10.44 11.85 -10.95
C HIS A 63 11.84 12.46 -10.77
N LYS A 64 12.32 12.62 -9.52
CA LYS A 64 13.67 13.12 -9.21
C LYS A 64 14.71 12.03 -9.49
N LYS A 65 15.89 12.41 -10.00
CA LYS A 65 17.04 11.50 -10.16
C LYS A 65 17.87 11.47 -8.86
N PRO A 66 18.38 10.29 -8.44
CA PRO A 66 18.11 8.97 -9.01
C PRO A 66 16.66 8.53 -8.80
N HIS A 67 16.09 7.82 -9.76
CA HIS A 67 14.71 7.35 -9.70
C HIS A 67 14.56 6.32 -8.57
N THR A 68 13.79 6.67 -7.54
CA THR A 68 13.44 5.77 -6.43
C THR A 68 12.01 5.28 -6.59
N LEU A 69 11.81 3.98 -6.43
CA LEU A 69 10.48 3.37 -6.37
C LEU A 69 9.93 3.45 -4.95
N TYR A 70 8.64 3.73 -4.83
CA TYR A 70 7.95 3.76 -3.56
C TYR A 70 6.52 3.25 -3.71
N TRP A 71 6.03 2.57 -2.68
CA TRP A 71 4.63 2.23 -2.51
C TRP A 71 3.87 3.44 -1.97
N SER A 72 2.79 3.84 -2.63
CA SER A 72 1.84 4.85 -2.15
C SER A 72 0.64 4.14 -1.54
N ILE A 73 0.60 4.07 -0.20
CA ILE A 73 -0.44 3.35 0.55
C ILE A 73 -1.37 4.35 1.24
N SER A 74 -2.65 4.36 0.86
CA SER A 74 -3.67 5.15 1.55
C SER A 74 -4.36 4.32 2.63
N VAL A 75 -4.27 4.75 3.89
CA VAL A 75 -4.97 4.14 5.02
C VAL A 75 -6.04 5.10 5.53
N ARG A 76 -7.27 4.61 5.68
CA ARG A 76 -8.38 5.31 6.32
C ARG A 76 -8.59 4.74 7.71
N GLY A 77 -8.26 5.52 8.73
CA GLY A 77 -8.66 5.29 10.12
C GLY A 77 -10.00 5.96 10.43
N ASP A 78 -10.40 5.90 11.70
CA ASP A 78 -11.74 6.37 12.12
C ASP A 78 -11.89 7.90 12.06
N LYS A 79 -10.80 8.63 12.34
CA LYS A 79 -10.77 10.10 12.44
C LYS A 79 -9.82 10.78 11.47
N GLU A 80 -9.05 10.00 10.73
CA GLU A 80 -8.07 10.51 9.77
C GLU A 80 -7.83 9.52 8.64
N ALA A 81 -7.49 10.04 7.47
CA ALA A 81 -6.95 9.26 6.38
C ALA A 81 -5.57 9.80 6.04
N LYS A 82 -4.61 8.91 5.81
CA LYS A 82 -3.22 9.24 5.51
C LYS A 82 -2.75 8.45 4.30
N ASN A 83 -1.91 9.09 3.49
CA ASN A 83 -1.15 8.43 2.44
C ASN A 83 0.31 8.30 2.88
N PHE A 84 0.84 7.09 2.80
CA PHE A 84 2.19 6.72 3.18
C PHE A 84 2.99 6.40 1.92
N HIS A 85 4.10 7.11 1.72
CA HIS A 85 5.05 6.80 0.66
C HIS A 85 6.17 5.97 1.30
N ILE A 86 6.26 4.70 0.93
CA ILE A 86 7.18 3.72 1.52
C ILE A 86 8.19 3.30 0.47
N ASN A 87 9.48 3.42 0.75
CA ASN A 87 10.52 3.01 -0.20
C ASN A 87 10.38 1.53 -0.54
N ALA A 88 10.20 1.24 -1.82
CA ALA A 88 9.93 -0.10 -2.33
C ALA A 88 11.15 -1.04 -2.28
N ASN A 89 12.29 -0.59 -1.75
CA ASN A 89 13.49 -1.41 -1.57
C ASN A 89 13.74 -1.82 -0.12
N ASP A 90 13.49 -0.93 0.84
CA ASP A 90 13.89 -1.11 2.25
C ASP A 90 12.73 -0.93 3.25
N GLY A 91 11.54 -0.50 2.80
CA GLY A 91 10.39 -0.30 3.70
C GLY A 91 10.41 1.00 4.50
N SER A 92 11.36 1.90 4.25
CA SER A 92 11.43 3.19 4.94
C SER A 92 10.26 4.09 4.56
N VAL A 93 9.57 4.64 5.55
CA VAL A 93 8.52 5.65 5.32
C VAL A 93 9.18 6.97 4.92
N MET A 94 9.03 7.34 3.65
CA MET A 94 9.65 8.53 3.05
C MET A 94 8.80 9.78 3.24
N LYS A 95 7.47 9.63 3.20
CA LYS A 95 6.52 10.73 3.31
C LYS A 95 5.19 10.25 3.88
N VAL A 96 4.57 11.10 4.69
CA VAL A 96 3.20 10.92 5.17
C VAL A 96 2.42 12.19 4.84
N THR A 97 1.26 12.06 4.22
CA THR A 97 0.37 13.19 3.91
C THR A 97 -1.05 12.86 4.34
N ASN A 98 -1.77 13.85 4.86
CA ASN A 98 -3.20 13.68 5.12
C ASN A 98 -3.93 13.54 3.79
N LYS A 99 -4.86 12.58 3.74
CA LYS A 99 -5.80 12.41 2.64
C LYS A 99 -7.11 13.06 3.07
N ASP A 100 -7.61 13.98 2.26
CA ASP A 100 -8.89 14.61 2.53
C ASP A 100 -9.97 13.53 2.61
N MET A 101 -10.73 13.51 3.71
CA MET A 101 -11.76 12.50 3.97
C MET A 101 -13.13 12.88 3.40
N ASN A 102 -13.21 14.02 2.71
CA ASN A 102 -14.41 14.53 2.07
C ASN A 102 -14.52 13.95 0.65
N ASP A 103 -14.83 12.65 0.59
CA ASP A 103 -15.11 11.88 -0.62
C ASP A 103 -16.63 11.69 -0.75
#